data_AF-A0A6P5XVL1-F1
#
_entry.id   AF-A0A6P5XVL1-F1
#
_cell.length_a   1.000
_cell.length_b   1.000
_cell.length_c   1.000
_cell.angle_alpha   90.00
_cell.angle_beta   90.00
_cell.angle_gamma   90.00
#
_symmetry.space_group_name_H-M   'P 1'
#
loop_
_entity.id
_entity.type
_entity.pdbx_description
1 polymer ?
#
loop_
_entity_poly.entity_id
_entity_poly.type
_entity_poly.pdbx_seq_one_letter_code
_entity_poly.pdbx_strand_id
1 'polypeptide(L)'
;METDRLNSPSTSLISFEVLGHQLQFSQDPNSKHLGTTVWDTSMVFAKFLEKNCRKGRFCPSKLKRRRVIELGAGCGVAGFGMALLGCDVVSTDQIEIVPLLRRNVERNISRIMQMNSNSDSFGSIQVAELDWGNEDHIKAVAPPFDYIIGTDVVYAEHLLGPLLQTIIALSGPKTTIMLGHEIRSTSVHEQMLQTLKDLFEVKIVPKAKMDSMYQHPSIQIFIMGLKPPAVTAEKAANAVSPDKLDNKTQGIHQQVNEVETSKTDPEKEENCGSSTVVDDLDGEIIKEDYLPLTRLPDGKLNDWEARRYGSMAARLLQDIKIT
;
A
#
# COMPACT_ATOMS: atom_id res chain seq x y z
N MET A 1 16.82 22.10 -12.88
CA MET A 1 16.57 21.84 -11.45
C MET A 1 17.89 21.99 -10.73
N GLU A 2 17.97 22.82 -9.69
CA GLU A 2 19.17 22.93 -8.85
C GLU A 2 19.42 21.58 -8.16
N THR A 3 20.52 20.93 -8.53
CA THR A 3 20.99 19.65 -7.99
C THR A 3 21.31 19.69 -6.49
N ASP A 4 21.33 20.89 -5.88
CA ASP A 4 21.83 21.12 -4.53
C ASP A 4 20.74 21.17 -3.44
N ARG A 5 19.44 21.07 -3.78
CA ARG A 5 18.37 21.11 -2.76
C ARG A 5 18.21 19.82 -1.93
N LEU A 6 18.89 18.73 -2.30
CA LEU A 6 18.79 17.44 -1.60
C LEU A 6 19.78 17.30 -0.43
N ASN A 7 20.55 18.35 -0.13
CA ASN A 7 21.37 18.48 1.08
C ASN A 7 20.95 19.76 1.82
N SER A 8 19.65 19.92 2.08
CA SER A 8 19.17 20.99 2.95
C SER A 8 19.62 20.72 4.40
N PRO A 9 19.77 21.75 5.25
CA PRO A 9 20.00 21.57 6.69
C PRO A 9 18.89 20.78 7.40
N SER A 10 17.73 20.61 6.76
CA SER A 10 16.60 19.81 7.25
C SER A 10 16.62 18.35 6.79
N THR A 11 17.54 17.97 5.90
CA THR A 11 17.68 16.58 5.47
C THR A 11 18.23 15.75 6.63
N SER A 12 17.46 14.77 7.09
CA SER A 12 17.85 13.85 8.16
C SER A 12 18.01 12.43 7.63
N LEU A 13 18.76 11.61 8.36
CA LEU A 13 19.00 10.21 8.01
C LEU A 13 18.24 9.30 8.97
N ILE A 14 17.35 8.48 8.42
CA ILE A 14 16.67 7.41 9.15
C ILE A 14 17.46 6.13 8.98
N SER A 15 17.95 5.58 10.10
CA SER A 15 18.52 4.23 10.13
C SER A 15 17.41 3.24 10.44
N PHE A 16 17.30 2.19 9.65
CA PHE A 16 16.25 1.18 9.80
C PHE A 16 16.81 -0.20 9.48
N GLU A 17 16.66 -1.14 10.41
CA GLU A 17 17.08 -2.52 10.22
C GLU A 17 15.94 -3.35 9.63
N VAL A 18 16.19 -4.04 8.51
CA VAL A 18 15.23 -4.94 7.87
C VAL A 18 15.97 -6.18 7.40
N LEU A 19 15.46 -7.37 7.74
CA LEU A 19 16.01 -8.67 7.38
C LEU A 19 17.50 -8.81 7.75
N GLY A 20 17.90 -8.22 8.88
CA GLY A 20 19.30 -8.18 9.34
C GLY A 20 20.21 -7.20 8.58
N HIS A 21 19.66 -6.36 7.70
CA HIS A 21 20.41 -5.33 6.98
C HIS A 21 20.13 -3.94 7.57
N GLN A 22 21.20 -3.22 7.92
CA GLN A 22 21.11 -1.84 8.39
C GLN A 22 21.02 -0.86 7.20
N LEU A 23 19.79 -0.48 6.87
CA LEU A 23 19.48 0.49 5.82
C LEU A 23 19.49 1.93 6.34
N GLN A 24 19.68 2.87 5.43
CA GLN A 24 19.74 4.31 5.69
C GLN A 24 18.99 5.11 4.63
N PHE A 25 17.96 5.83 5.04
CA PHE A 25 17.10 6.63 4.17
C PHE A 25 17.25 8.11 4.49
N SER A 26 17.69 8.90 3.51
CA SER A 26 17.59 10.36 3.59
C SER A 26 16.14 10.76 3.42
N GLN A 27 15.70 11.71 4.25
CA GLN A 27 14.39 12.33 4.18
C GLN A 27 14.51 13.84 4.44
N ASP A 28 13.57 14.61 3.91
CA ASP A 28 13.39 16.04 4.21
C ASP A 28 11.92 16.31 4.54
N PRO A 29 11.51 16.21 5.82
CA PRO A 29 10.12 16.44 6.23
C PRO A 29 9.62 17.88 6.04
N ASN A 30 10.55 18.83 5.86
CA ASN A 30 10.22 20.24 5.65
C ASN A 30 10.07 20.59 4.16
N SER A 31 10.28 19.62 3.27
CA SER A 31 10.06 19.83 1.84
C SER A 31 8.57 19.99 1.53
N LYS A 32 8.26 20.69 0.43
CA LYS A 32 6.88 20.84 -0.08
C LYS A 32 6.27 19.53 -0.60
N HIS A 33 7.07 18.47 -0.76
CA HIS A 33 6.63 17.20 -1.31
C HIS A 33 6.55 16.14 -0.21
N LEU A 34 5.37 15.54 -0.01
CA LEU A 34 5.17 14.50 1.01
C LEU A 34 6.04 13.24 0.78
N GLY A 35 6.43 12.97 -0.46
CA GLY A 35 7.30 11.85 -0.83
C GLY A 35 8.73 11.94 -0.28
N THR A 36 9.14 13.07 0.30
CA THR A 36 10.46 13.21 0.91
C THR A 36 10.53 12.76 2.36
N THR A 37 9.43 12.25 2.93
CA THR A 37 9.38 11.77 4.31
C THR A 37 9.31 10.24 4.33
N VAL A 38 10.03 9.59 5.25
CA VAL A 38 9.79 8.17 5.51
C VAL A 38 8.50 8.07 6.33
N TRP A 39 7.43 7.52 5.76
CA TRP A 39 6.17 7.30 6.45
C TRP A 39 6.15 5.97 7.22
N ASP A 40 5.48 5.92 8.37
CA ASP A 40 5.47 4.75 9.25
C ASP A 40 4.91 3.50 8.58
N THR A 41 3.91 3.67 7.73
CA THR A 41 3.29 2.57 6.96
C THR A 41 4.32 1.78 6.16
N SER A 42 5.33 2.45 5.59
CA SER A 42 6.42 1.78 4.86
C SER A 42 7.31 0.92 5.74
N MET A 43 7.54 1.34 6.99
CA MET A 43 8.33 0.60 7.97
C MET A 43 7.53 -0.57 8.56
N VAL A 44 6.26 -0.35 8.87
CA VAL A 44 5.31 -1.42 9.26
C VAL A 44 5.23 -2.48 8.16
N PHE A 45 5.15 -2.07 6.90
CA PHE A 45 5.13 -2.98 5.75
C PHE A 45 6.42 -3.83 5.66
N ALA A 46 7.59 -3.21 5.75
CA ALA A 46 8.86 -3.92 5.72
C ALA A 46 9.02 -4.92 6.89
N LYS A 47 8.55 -4.55 8.10
CA LYS A 47 8.58 -5.42 9.28
C LYS A 47 7.54 -6.54 9.22
N PHE A 48 6.39 -6.29 8.60
CA PHE A 48 5.45 -7.34 8.23
C PHE A 48 6.09 -8.37 7.30
N LEU A 49 6.81 -7.93 6.26
CA LEU A 49 7.54 -8.83 5.36
C LEU A 49 8.60 -9.65 6.12
N GLU A 50 9.41 -9.01 6.95
CA GLU A 50 10.43 -9.67 7.78
C GLU A 50 9.83 -10.75 8.69
N LYS A 51 8.75 -10.43 9.41
CA LYS A 51 8.08 -11.39 10.30
C LYS A 51 7.52 -12.60 9.56
N ASN A 52 7.07 -12.41 8.31
CA ASN A 52 6.36 -13.44 7.55
C ASN A 52 7.23 -14.11 6.47
N CYS A 53 8.53 -13.81 6.40
CA CYS A 53 9.42 -14.32 5.34
C CYS A 53 9.85 -15.79 5.49
N ARG A 54 9.66 -16.43 6.64
CA ARG A 54 10.21 -17.79 6.85
C ARG A 54 9.47 -18.88 6.07
N LYS A 55 8.17 -18.71 5.84
CA LYS A 55 7.27 -19.70 5.23
C LYS A 55 6.16 -18.99 4.43
N GLY A 56 5.31 -19.76 3.76
CA GLY A 56 4.15 -19.21 3.06
C GLY A 56 4.55 -18.52 1.76
N ARG A 57 3.87 -17.43 1.40
CA ARG A 57 4.05 -16.76 0.10
C ARG A 57 5.23 -15.78 0.05
N PHE A 58 5.68 -15.29 1.21
CA PHE A 58 6.77 -14.32 1.32
C PHE A 58 8.13 -14.98 1.56
N CYS A 59 8.23 -16.30 1.42
CA CYS A 59 9.50 -16.96 1.59
C CYS A 59 10.45 -16.67 0.41
N PRO A 60 11.75 -16.45 0.65
CA PRO A 60 12.70 -16.09 -0.41
C PRO A 60 12.68 -17.04 -1.60
N SER A 61 12.48 -18.34 -1.39
CA SER A 61 12.39 -19.32 -2.48
C SER A 61 11.20 -19.11 -3.44
N LYS A 62 10.09 -18.50 -2.98
CA LYS A 62 8.93 -18.18 -3.82
C LYS A 62 8.98 -16.77 -4.41
N LEU A 63 9.72 -15.87 -3.77
CA LEU A 63 9.87 -14.47 -4.16
C LEU A 63 11.10 -14.21 -5.06
N LYS A 64 12.08 -15.11 -5.07
CA LYS A 64 13.27 -14.99 -5.91
C LYS A 64 12.90 -14.68 -7.36
N ARG A 65 13.42 -13.56 -7.87
CA ARG A 65 13.21 -13.05 -9.24
C ARG A 65 11.76 -12.72 -9.60
N ARG A 66 10.86 -12.59 -8.62
CA ARG A 66 9.53 -12.04 -8.85
C ARG A 66 9.63 -10.56 -9.19
N ARG A 67 8.89 -10.13 -10.21
CA ARG A 67 8.84 -8.73 -10.62
C ARG A 67 7.91 -7.96 -9.71
N VAL A 68 8.43 -6.91 -9.08
CA VAL A 68 7.68 -6.06 -8.16
C VAL A 68 7.74 -4.63 -8.68
N ILE A 69 6.61 -3.92 -8.62
CA ILE A 69 6.60 -2.47 -8.79
C ILE A 69 6.08 -1.81 -7.51
N GLU A 70 6.81 -0.82 -7.02
CA GLU A 70 6.40 0.01 -5.88
C GLU A 70 5.90 1.35 -6.43
N LEU A 71 4.62 1.66 -6.19
CA LEU A 71 3.98 2.92 -6.56
C LEU A 71 4.08 3.91 -5.40
N GLY A 72 4.47 5.16 -5.70
CA GLY A 72 4.60 6.21 -4.68
C GLY A 72 5.60 5.83 -3.60
N ALA A 73 6.80 5.43 -4.03
CA ALA A 73 7.85 4.88 -3.18
C ALA A 73 8.35 5.87 -2.12
N GLY A 74 8.28 7.18 -2.38
CA GLY A 74 8.84 8.21 -1.54
C GLY A 74 10.33 8.00 -1.32
N CYS A 75 10.68 7.56 -0.11
CA CYS A 75 12.06 7.23 0.25
C CYS A 75 12.52 5.82 -0.17
N GLY A 76 11.61 4.93 -0.59
CA GLY A 76 11.91 3.59 -1.13
C GLY A 76 11.99 2.46 -0.10
N VAL A 77 11.43 2.64 1.10
CA VAL A 77 11.56 1.66 2.20
C VAL A 77 10.86 0.33 1.87
N ALA A 78 9.63 0.37 1.34
CA ALA A 78 8.88 -0.85 1.08
C ALA A 78 9.48 -1.65 -0.08
N GLY A 79 10.00 -0.97 -1.11
CA GLY A 79 10.77 -1.56 -2.20
C GLY A 79 11.99 -2.34 -1.71
N PHE A 80 12.75 -1.80 -0.75
CA PHE A 80 13.87 -2.54 -0.15
C PHE A 80 13.41 -3.79 0.60
N GLY A 81 12.27 -3.73 1.30
CA GLY A 81 11.70 -4.92 1.95
C GLY A 81 11.49 -6.08 0.97
N MET A 82 10.97 -5.79 -0.23
CA MET A 82 10.80 -6.81 -1.28
C MET A 82 12.12 -7.23 -1.93
N ALA A 83 13.03 -6.29 -2.21
CA ALA A 83 14.32 -6.59 -2.82
C ALA A 83 15.19 -7.49 -1.92
N LEU A 84 15.16 -7.27 -0.60
CA LEU A 84 15.84 -8.11 0.40
C LEU A 84 15.28 -9.54 0.48
N LEU A 85 14.06 -9.77 -0.01
CA LEU A 85 13.47 -11.12 -0.16
C LEU A 85 13.77 -11.78 -1.52
N GLY A 86 14.59 -11.14 -2.36
CA GLY A 86 15.05 -11.71 -3.63
C GLY A 86 14.27 -11.26 -4.86
N CYS A 87 13.33 -10.31 -4.72
CA CYS A 87 12.54 -9.79 -5.84
C CYS A 87 13.34 -8.83 -6.75
N ASP A 88 12.92 -8.72 -8.01
CA ASP A 88 13.39 -7.69 -8.94
C ASP A 88 12.39 -6.52 -8.90
N VAL A 89 12.79 -5.43 -8.24
CA VAL A 89 11.94 -4.29 -7.89
C VAL A 89 12.16 -3.10 -8.82
N VAL A 90 11.08 -2.50 -9.29
CA VAL A 90 11.05 -1.16 -9.89
C VAL A 90 10.34 -0.23 -8.92
N SER A 91 11.08 0.66 -8.28
CA SER A 91 10.57 1.63 -7.31
C SER A 91 10.25 2.94 -8.02
N THR A 92 8.99 3.38 -7.97
CA THR A 92 8.51 4.49 -8.78
C THR A 92 7.88 5.61 -7.97
N ASP A 93 8.05 6.83 -8.46
CA ASP A 93 7.42 8.03 -7.94
C ASP A 93 7.38 9.12 -9.02
N GLN A 94 6.80 10.28 -8.69
CA GLN A 94 6.80 11.47 -9.53
C GLN A 94 8.21 12.03 -9.70
N ILE A 95 8.45 12.74 -10.80
CA ILE A 95 9.79 13.23 -11.20
C ILE A 95 10.49 14.06 -10.11
N GLU A 96 9.75 14.80 -9.28
CA GLU A 96 10.31 15.59 -8.19
C GLU A 96 10.87 14.75 -7.05
N ILE A 97 10.37 13.53 -6.86
CA ILE A 97 10.78 12.60 -5.80
C ILE A 97 11.92 11.68 -6.27
N VAL A 98 11.94 11.33 -7.57
CA VAL A 98 12.91 10.41 -8.19
C VAL A 98 14.37 10.69 -7.78
N PRO A 99 14.88 11.94 -7.73
CA PRO A 99 16.24 12.21 -7.29
C PRO A 99 16.57 11.74 -5.86
N LEU A 100 15.65 11.98 -4.91
CA LEU A 100 15.82 11.53 -3.52
C LEU A 100 15.75 10.00 -3.44
N LEU A 101 14.74 9.42 -4.11
CA LEU A 101 14.54 7.98 -4.17
C LEU A 101 15.77 7.25 -4.73
N ARG A 102 16.31 7.74 -5.86
CA ARG A 102 17.53 7.20 -6.49
C ARG A 102 18.72 7.25 -5.53
N ARG A 103 18.94 8.38 -4.85
CA ARG A 103 20.02 8.51 -3.86
C ARG A 103 19.88 7.49 -2.72
N ASN A 104 18.66 7.27 -2.22
CA ASN A 104 18.40 6.28 -1.18
C ASN A 104 18.64 4.86 -1.69
N VAL A 105 18.21 4.54 -2.90
CA VAL A 105 18.44 3.24 -3.54
C VAL A 105 19.93 2.96 -3.72
N GLU A 106 20.68 3.86 -4.36
CA GLU A 106 22.10 3.70 -4.62
C GLU A 106 22.92 3.55 -3.33
N ARG A 107 22.60 4.36 -2.30
CA ARG A 107 23.25 4.27 -0.98
C ARG A 107 23.05 2.90 -0.36
N ASN A 108 21.83 2.40 -0.34
CA ASN A 108 21.51 1.15 0.36
C ASN A 108 21.99 -0.08 -0.41
N ILE A 109 21.96 -0.07 -1.76
CA ILE A 109 22.64 -1.09 -2.57
C ILE A 109 24.12 -1.15 -2.19
N SER A 110 24.80 0.00 -2.17
CA SER A 110 26.22 0.08 -1.84
C SER A 110 26.52 -0.49 -0.44
N ARG A 111 25.69 -0.16 0.56
CA ARG A 111 25.83 -0.68 1.93
C ARG A 111 25.63 -2.19 2.00
N ILE A 112 24.61 -2.73 1.32
CA ILE A 112 24.34 -4.17 1.29
C ILE A 112 25.53 -4.93 0.68
N MET A 113 26.05 -4.46 -0.45
CA MET A 113 27.18 -5.08 -1.14
C MET A 113 28.48 -5.06 -0.31
N GLN A 114 28.70 -4.01 0.48
CA GLN A 114 29.85 -3.91 1.39
C GLN A 114 29.75 -4.84 2.59
N MET A 115 28.55 -5.02 3.14
CA MET A 115 28.33 -5.84 4.34
C MET A 115 28.31 -7.35 4.03
N ASN A 116 27.79 -7.75 2.86
CA ASN A 116 27.60 -9.15 2.50
C ASN A 116 27.97 -9.39 1.02
N SER A 117 29.24 -9.66 0.74
CA SER A 117 29.71 -9.89 -0.64
C SER A 117 29.12 -11.14 -1.33
N ASN A 118 28.44 -12.02 -0.58
CA ASN A 118 27.77 -13.22 -1.07
C ASN A 118 26.23 -13.12 -0.98
N SER A 119 25.64 -11.94 -1.23
CA SER A 119 24.19 -11.74 -1.09
C SER A 119 23.36 -12.40 -2.21
N ASP A 120 23.47 -13.71 -2.42
CA ASP A 120 22.64 -14.50 -3.34
C ASP A 120 21.13 -14.43 -3.03
N SER A 121 20.79 -13.91 -1.85
CA SER A 121 19.43 -13.65 -1.37
C SER A 121 18.89 -12.27 -1.73
N PHE A 122 19.75 -11.28 -2.02
CA PHE A 122 19.31 -9.96 -2.46
C PHE A 122 18.90 -10.01 -3.92
N GLY A 123 17.74 -9.46 -4.25
CA GLY A 123 17.27 -9.32 -5.61
C GLY A 123 17.86 -8.10 -6.29
N SER A 124 17.03 -7.33 -6.96
CA SER A 124 17.43 -6.04 -7.56
C SER A 124 16.42 -4.95 -7.23
N ILE A 125 16.86 -3.70 -7.24
CA ILE A 125 15.99 -2.54 -7.12
C ILE A 125 16.49 -1.44 -8.03
N GLN A 126 15.60 -0.92 -8.87
CA GLN A 126 15.85 0.17 -9.80
C GLN A 126 14.81 1.27 -9.58
N VAL A 127 15.12 2.48 -10.04
CA VAL A 127 14.24 3.65 -9.88
C VAL A 127 13.75 4.12 -11.25
N ALA A 128 12.45 4.35 -11.35
CA ALA A 128 11.83 4.93 -12.54
C ALA A 128 10.81 6.01 -12.16
N GLU A 129 10.54 6.93 -13.09
CA GLU A 129 9.43 7.86 -12.97
C GLU A 129 8.12 7.14 -13.30
N LEU A 130 7.07 7.39 -12.51
CA LEU A 130 5.72 6.95 -12.86
C LEU A 130 4.68 7.88 -12.23
N ASP A 131 3.97 8.59 -13.10
CA ASP A 131 2.81 9.38 -12.72
C ASP A 131 1.57 8.50 -12.88
N TRP A 132 0.71 8.45 -11.87
CA TRP A 132 -0.47 7.60 -11.92
C TRP A 132 -1.41 8.02 -13.05
N GLY A 133 -1.84 7.06 -13.86
CA GLY A 133 -2.67 7.27 -15.03
C GLY A 133 -1.89 7.63 -16.31
N ASN A 134 -0.58 7.87 -16.22
CA ASN A 134 0.25 8.16 -17.40
C ASN A 134 0.58 6.86 -18.16
N GLU A 135 -0.02 6.70 -19.34
CA GLU A 135 0.15 5.49 -20.15
C GLU A 135 1.58 5.24 -20.62
N ASP A 136 2.34 6.30 -20.92
CA ASP A 136 3.70 6.17 -21.43
C ASP A 136 4.64 5.70 -20.31
N HIS A 137 4.47 6.23 -19.10
CA HIS A 137 5.22 5.78 -17.93
C HIS A 137 4.88 4.33 -17.57
N ILE A 138 3.58 3.96 -17.65
CA ILE A 138 3.13 2.58 -17.45
C ILE A 138 3.73 1.64 -18.50
N LYS A 139 3.75 2.01 -19.78
CA LYS A 139 4.36 1.20 -20.85
C LYS A 139 5.88 1.05 -20.63
N ALA A 140 6.56 2.10 -20.18
CA ALA A 140 8.01 2.12 -19.97
C ALA A 140 8.49 1.13 -18.90
N VAL A 141 7.68 0.84 -17.88
CA VAL A 141 8.01 -0.15 -16.84
C VAL A 141 7.68 -1.60 -17.24
N ALA A 142 7.18 -1.80 -18.46
CA ALA A 142 6.95 -3.12 -19.09
C ALA A 142 6.11 -4.09 -18.22
N PRO A 143 4.83 -3.79 -17.94
CA PRO A 143 3.93 -4.71 -17.23
C PRO A 143 3.75 -6.04 -17.99
N PRO A 144 3.23 -7.11 -17.34
CA PRO A 144 2.68 -7.15 -15.98
C PRO A 144 3.73 -7.43 -14.89
N PHE A 145 3.36 -7.13 -13.65
CA PHE A 145 4.15 -7.43 -12.45
C PHE A 145 3.56 -8.56 -11.62
N ASP A 146 4.40 -9.36 -10.94
CA ASP A 146 3.95 -10.39 -10.00
C ASP A 146 3.35 -9.76 -8.75
N TYR A 147 3.97 -8.67 -8.27
CA TYR A 147 3.48 -7.88 -7.15
C TYR A 147 3.44 -6.39 -7.49
N ILE A 148 2.39 -5.71 -7.01
CA ILE A 148 2.30 -4.26 -6.99
C ILE A 148 2.20 -3.84 -5.53
N ILE A 149 3.09 -2.98 -5.06
CA ILE A 149 3.10 -2.50 -3.69
C ILE A 149 2.94 -0.97 -3.64
N GLY A 150 2.41 -0.45 -2.54
CA GLY A 150 2.38 0.98 -2.27
C GLY A 150 2.04 1.24 -0.80
N THR A 151 2.67 2.22 -0.18
CA THR A 151 2.45 2.53 1.25
C THR A 151 2.14 4.00 1.42
N ASP A 152 1.00 4.31 2.05
CA ASP A 152 0.47 5.67 2.19
C ASP A 152 0.22 6.41 0.86
N VAL A 153 -0.06 5.64 -0.20
CA VAL A 153 -0.39 6.17 -1.54
C VAL A 153 -1.80 6.77 -1.64
N VAL A 154 -2.71 6.37 -0.75
CA VAL A 154 -4.09 6.92 -0.70
C VAL A 154 -4.17 7.94 0.43
N TYR A 155 -3.99 9.21 0.09
CA TYR A 155 -4.07 10.33 1.03
C TYR A 155 -4.97 11.48 0.56
N ALA A 156 -5.43 11.46 -0.69
CA ALA A 156 -6.39 12.40 -1.25
C ALA A 156 -7.33 11.67 -2.22
N GLU A 157 -8.63 11.98 -2.14
CA GLU A 157 -9.69 11.29 -2.89
C GLU A 157 -9.46 11.34 -4.41
N HIS A 158 -9.07 12.49 -4.94
CA HIS A 158 -8.82 12.69 -6.37
C HIS A 158 -7.68 11.84 -6.94
N LEU A 159 -6.80 11.30 -6.10
CA LEU A 159 -5.69 10.44 -6.52
C LEU A 159 -6.10 8.96 -6.62
N LEU A 160 -7.23 8.58 -6.03
CA LEU A 160 -7.66 7.19 -5.99
C LEU A 160 -7.95 6.64 -7.40
N GLY A 161 -8.65 7.40 -8.24
CA GLY A 161 -8.96 6.99 -9.61
C GLY A 161 -7.71 6.68 -10.46
N PRO A 162 -6.79 7.66 -10.64
CA PRO A 162 -5.54 7.43 -11.37
C PRO A 162 -4.68 6.30 -10.81
N LEU A 163 -4.61 6.16 -9.47
CA LEU A 163 -3.89 5.06 -8.82
C LEU A 163 -4.48 3.69 -9.21
N LEU A 164 -5.81 3.54 -9.14
CA LEU A 164 -6.49 2.28 -9.46
C LEU A 164 -6.35 1.92 -10.93
N GLN A 165 -6.47 2.90 -11.84
CA GLN A 165 -6.21 2.70 -13.26
C GLN A 165 -4.79 2.17 -13.51
N THR A 166 -3.81 2.76 -12.82
CA THR A 166 -2.41 2.35 -12.87
C THR A 166 -2.23 0.92 -12.35
N ILE A 167 -2.80 0.59 -11.19
CA ILE A 167 -2.73 -0.76 -10.61
C ILE A 167 -3.31 -1.79 -11.58
N ILE A 168 -4.46 -1.52 -12.21
CA ILE A 168 -5.09 -2.42 -13.17
C ILE A 168 -4.19 -2.60 -14.41
N ALA A 169 -3.67 -1.51 -14.98
CA ALA A 169 -2.82 -1.57 -16.18
C ALA A 169 -1.48 -2.28 -15.93
N LEU A 170 -0.96 -2.24 -14.70
CA LEU A 170 0.26 -2.93 -14.30
C LEU A 170 0.03 -4.41 -13.94
N SER A 171 -1.22 -4.82 -13.76
CA SER A 171 -1.59 -6.16 -13.29
C SER A 171 -1.73 -7.15 -14.43
N GLY A 172 -1.34 -8.40 -14.17
CA GLY A 172 -1.74 -9.58 -14.91
C GLY A 172 -2.67 -10.48 -14.07
N PRO A 173 -3.13 -11.63 -14.62
CA PRO A 173 -4.14 -12.47 -13.98
C PRO A 173 -3.75 -13.05 -12.61
N LYS A 174 -2.45 -13.08 -12.29
CA LYS A 174 -1.90 -13.64 -11.03
C LYS A 174 -1.23 -12.59 -10.14
N THR A 175 -1.37 -11.31 -10.49
CA THR A 175 -0.73 -10.22 -9.73
C THR A 175 -1.32 -10.14 -8.33
N THR A 176 -0.44 -10.04 -7.34
CA THR A 176 -0.82 -9.76 -5.95
C THR A 176 -0.54 -8.29 -5.65
N ILE A 177 -1.58 -7.55 -5.27
CA ILE A 177 -1.45 -6.13 -4.92
C ILE A 177 -1.38 -6.02 -3.40
N MET A 178 -0.46 -5.21 -2.88
CA MET A 178 -0.32 -4.99 -1.45
C MET A 178 -0.26 -3.49 -1.14
N LEU A 179 -1.26 -2.98 -0.43
CA LEU A 179 -1.32 -1.58 -0.06
C LEU A 179 -1.22 -1.42 1.45
N GLY A 180 -0.23 -0.66 1.92
CA GLY A 180 -0.21 -0.15 3.29
C GLY A 180 -0.95 1.19 3.33
N HIS A 181 -1.80 1.39 4.32
CA HIS A 181 -2.55 2.64 4.49
C HIS A 181 -2.70 2.97 5.97
N GLU A 182 -2.37 4.20 6.33
CA GLU A 182 -2.75 4.77 7.61
C GLU A 182 -4.09 5.52 7.51
N ILE A 183 -5.06 5.08 8.30
CA ILE A 183 -6.38 5.70 8.46
C ILE A 183 -6.20 7.06 9.14
N ARG A 184 -6.40 8.12 8.35
CA ARG A 184 -6.33 9.53 8.83
C ARG A 184 -7.70 10.23 8.77
N SER A 185 -8.59 9.73 7.93
CA SER A 185 -9.99 10.15 7.82
C SER A 185 -10.85 8.93 7.59
N THR A 186 -11.87 8.73 8.42
CA THR A 186 -12.77 7.57 8.33
C THR A 186 -13.57 7.59 7.02
N SER A 187 -14.06 8.76 6.59
CA SER A 187 -14.85 8.87 5.35
C SER A 187 -14.03 8.53 4.11
N VAL A 188 -12.80 9.06 4.00
CA VAL A 188 -11.88 8.75 2.89
C VAL A 188 -11.50 7.26 2.91
N HIS A 189 -11.27 6.71 4.10
CA HIS A 189 -10.94 5.32 4.29
C HIS A 189 -12.08 4.38 3.84
N GLU A 190 -13.31 4.65 4.27
CA GLU A 190 -14.50 3.86 3.91
C GLU A 190 -14.75 3.87 2.40
N GLN A 191 -14.68 5.06 1.77
CA GLN A 191 -14.83 5.20 0.32
C GLN A 191 -13.75 4.43 -0.43
N MET A 192 -12.48 4.60 -0.05
CA MET A 192 -11.37 3.83 -0.62
C MET A 192 -11.62 2.33 -0.49
N LEU A 193 -11.97 1.85 0.70
CA LEU A 193 -12.19 0.43 0.94
C LEU A 193 -13.35 -0.11 0.10
N GLN A 194 -14.42 0.66 -0.06
CA GLN A 194 -15.55 0.30 -0.91
C GLN A 194 -15.12 0.17 -2.37
N THR A 195 -14.41 1.17 -2.92
CA THR A 195 -13.90 1.13 -4.30
C THR A 195 -12.93 -0.05 -4.51
N LEU A 196 -12.03 -0.31 -3.56
CA LEU A 196 -11.14 -1.47 -3.61
C LEU A 196 -11.92 -2.79 -3.63
N LYS A 197 -12.94 -2.93 -2.76
CA LYS A 197 -13.81 -4.12 -2.71
C LYS A 197 -14.63 -4.31 -3.96
N ASP A 198 -14.93 -3.25 -4.71
CA ASP A 198 -15.63 -3.38 -5.98
C ASP A 198 -14.75 -4.00 -7.06
N LEU A 199 -13.47 -3.59 -7.13
CA LEU A 199 -12.52 -3.98 -8.17
C LEU A 199 -11.70 -5.25 -7.85
N PHE A 200 -11.44 -5.51 -6.57
CA PHE A 200 -10.50 -6.53 -6.12
C PHE A 200 -11.12 -7.45 -5.05
N GLU A 201 -10.58 -8.65 -4.95
CA GLU A 201 -10.75 -9.47 -3.75
C GLU A 201 -9.82 -8.93 -2.66
N VAL A 202 -10.38 -8.29 -1.63
CA VAL A 202 -9.61 -7.58 -0.60
C VAL A 202 -9.50 -8.40 0.68
N LYS A 203 -8.27 -8.61 1.16
CA LYS A 203 -7.97 -9.19 2.48
C LYS A 203 -7.19 -8.18 3.32
N ILE A 204 -7.62 -7.94 4.55
CA ILE A 204 -6.88 -7.12 5.52
C ILE A 204 -5.96 -8.04 6.33
N VAL A 205 -4.68 -7.67 6.44
CA VAL A 205 -3.70 -8.42 7.23
C VAL A 205 -4.08 -8.34 8.72
N PRO A 206 -4.26 -9.47 9.42
CA PRO A 206 -4.57 -9.46 10.85
C PRO A 206 -3.42 -8.90 11.69
N LYS A 207 -3.76 -8.22 12.80
CA LYS A 207 -2.78 -7.67 13.74
C LYS A 207 -1.75 -8.71 14.22
N ALA A 208 -2.16 -9.96 14.44
CA ALA A 208 -1.27 -11.05 14.85
C ALA A 208 -0.14 -11.34 13.84
N LYS A 209 -0.34 -11.00 12.55
CA LYS A 209 0.67 -11.13 11.49
C LYS A 209 1.59 -9.90 11.38
N MET A 210 1.25 -8.78 12.01
CA MET A 210 2.11 -7.58 12.08
C MET A 210 3.21 -7.75 13.11
N ASP A 211 4.32 -7.03 12.96
CA ASP A 211 5.37 -7.02 13.97
C ASP A 211 4.86 -6.41 15.30
N SER A 212 5.36 -6.90 16.44
CA SER A 212 4.86 -6.46 17.74
C SER A 212 5.21 -5.00 18.06
N MET A 213 6.37 -4.52 17.59
CA MET A 213 6.83 -3.14 17.76
C MET A 213 6.37 -2.23 16.62
N TYR A 214 6.37 -2.75 15.39
CA TYR A 214 5.97 -2.00 14.20
C TYR A 214 4.53 -2.33 13.80
N GLN A 215 3.57 -1.79 14.55
CA GLN A 215 2.14 -1.89 14.27
C GLN A 215 1.38 -0.72 14.92
N HIS A 216 0.25 -0.32 14.34
CA HIS A 216 -0.62 0.69 14.92
C HIS A 216 -2.08 0.39 14.56
N PRO A 217 -3.07 0.66 15.43
CA PRO A 217 -4.48 0.43 15.12
C PRO A 217 -4.96 1.13 13.83
N SER A 218 -4.43 2.32 13.55
CA SER A 218 -4.73 3.07 12.34
C SER A 218 -3.96 2.61 11.10
N ILE A 219 -2.95 1.73 11.19
CA ILE A 219 -2.19 1.26 10.03
C ILE A 219 -2.71 -0.12 9.62
N GLN A 220 -3.18 -0.22 8.38
CA GLN A 220 -3.65 -1.48 7.78
C GLN A 220 -2.78 -1.84 6.58
N ILE A 221 -2.61 -3.15 6.35
CA ILE A 221 -2.06 -3.68 5.11
C ILE A 221 -3.15 -4.49 4.42
N PHE A 222 -3.45 -4.14 3.18
CA PHE A 222 -4.35 -4.87 2.30
C PHE A 222 -3.53 -5.78 1.40
N ILE A 223 -4.02 -7.00 1.19
CA ILE A 223 -3.56 -7.92 0.17
C ILE A 223 -4.73 -8.19 -0.76
N MET A 224 -4.53 -7.97 -2.05
CA MET A 224 -5.60 -7.96 -3.04
C MET A 224 -5.24 -8.76 -4.29
N GLY A 225 -6.26 -9.36 -4.89
CA GLY A 225 -6.20 -9.97 -6.22
C GLY A 225 -7.26 -9.39 -7.14
N LEU A 226 -7.00 -9.37 -8.45
CA LEU A 226 -8.01 -8.95 -9.44
C LEU A 226 -9.22 -9.88 -9.37
N LYS A 227 -10.43 -9.31 -9.39
CA LYS A 227 -11.65 -10.09 -9.56
C LYS A 227 -11.75 -10.64 -10.98
N PRO A 228 -12.35 -11.83 -11.17
CA PRO A 228 -12.62 -12.36 -12.50
C PRO A 228 -13.48 -11.40 -13.35
N PRO A 229 -13.29 -11.35 -14.67
CA PRO A 229 -13.94 -10.40 -15.58
C PRO A 229 -15.48 -10.36 -15.51
N ALA A 230 -16.12 -11.44 -15.05
CA ALA A 230 -17.57 -11.53 -14.89
C ALA A 230 -18.14 -10.53 -13.87
N VAL A 231 -17.32 -9.95 -12.99
CA VAL A 231 -17.75 -8.99 -11.95
C VAL A 231 -17.33 -7.55 -12.27
N THR A 232 -16.28 -7.37 -13.07
CA THR A 232 -15.63 -6.06 -13.32
C THR A 232 -16.27 -5.27 -14.47
N ALA A 233 -16.87 -5.96 -15.45
CA ALA A 233 -17.42 -5.34 -16.66
C ALA A 233 -18.66 -4.45 -16.41
N GLU A 234 -19.50 -4.76 -15.43
CA GLU A 234 -20.70 -3.95 -15.12
C GLU A 234 -20.41 -2.73 -14.23
N LYS A 235 -19.32 -2.75 -13.44
CA LYS A 235 -19.01 -1.69 -12.48
C LYS A 235 -17.95 -0.68 -12.94
N ALA A 236 -16.99 -1.10 -13.77
CA ALA A 236 -15.97 -0.20 -14.30
C ALA A 236 -16.56 0.88 -15.23
N ALA A 237 -17.66 0.57 -15.93
CA ALA A 237 -18.37 1.54 -16.77
C ALA A 237 -19.07 2.65 -15.96
N ASN A 238 -19.40 2.42 -14.69
CA ASN A 238 -20.09 3.39 -13.83
C ASN A 238 -19.14 4.25 -12.97
N ALA A 239 -17.85 3.90 -12.89
CA ALA A 239 -16.84 4.67 -12.14
C ALA A 239 -16.15 5.76 -12.99
N VAL A 240 -16.43 5.80 -14.30
CA VAL A 240 -15.81 6.73 -15.26
C VAL A 240 -16.90 7.48 -16.03
N SER A 241 -17.64 8.36 -15.35
CA SER A 241 -18.46 9.39 -15.99
C SER A 241 -18.63 10.56 -15.02
N PRO A 242 -17.85 11.64 -15.17
CA PRO A 242 -18.05 12.86 -14.40
C PRO A 242 -19.14 13.67 -15.09
N ASP A 243 -20.41 13.38 -14.80
CA ASP A 243 -21.53 14.32 -14.98
C ASP A 243 -22.85 13.62 -14.65
N LYS A 244 -23.35 13.86 -13.43
CA LYS A 244 -24.77 13.96 -13.03
C LYS A 244 -24.87 13.83 -11.51
N LEU A 245 -24.44 14.88 -10.81
CA LEU A 245 -25.02 15.18 -9.50
C LEU A 245 -25.56 16.60 -9.57
N ASP A 246 -26.77 16.72 -10.11
CA ASP A 246 -27.64 17.85 -9.78
C ASP A 246 -29.11 17.47 -9.97
N ASN A 247 -29.89 17.82 -8.95
CA ASN A 247 -31.35 17.81 -8.87
C ASN A 247 -32.08 16.46 -8.74
N LYS A 248 -32.37 16.08 -7.49
CA LYS A 248 -33.75 16.16 -6.97
C LYS A 248 -33.83 15.81 -5.48
N THR A 249 -33.81 16.86 -4.67
CA THR A 249 -34.59 16.89 -3.42
C THR A 249 -36.03 17.25 -3.79
N GLN A 250 -36.99 16.67 -3.05
CA GLN A 250 -38.44 16.92 -2.98
C GLN A 250 -39.36 15.90 -3.66
N GLY A 251 -40.19 15.24 -2.83
CA GLY A 251 -41.38 14.51 -3.28
C GLY A 251 -41.82 13.39 -2.33
N ILE A 252 -42.58 13.75 -1.28
CA ILE A 252 -43.26 12.85 -0.33
C ILE A 252 -44.46 12.17 -1.03
N HIS A 253 -44.63 10.85 -0.91
CA HIS A 253 -45.82 10.18 -0.32
C HIS A 253 -45.86 8.65 -0.53
N GLN A 254 -46.06 7.98 0.61
CA GLN A 254 -46.74 6.69 0.89
C GLN A 254 -47.25 5.84 -0.28
N GLN A 255 -46.97 4.53 -0.22
CA GLN A 255 -48.00 3.53 0.11
C GLN A 255 -47.40 2.18 0.55
N VAL A 256 -48.01 1.65 1.60
CA VAL A 256 -47.84 0.32 2.19
C VAL A 256 -48.79 -0.65 1.50
N ASN A 257 -48.40 -1.91 1.29
CA ASN A 257 -49.26 -3.08 1.46
C ASN A 257 -48.45 -4.41 1.47
N GLU A 258 -48.48 -5.00 2.67
CA GLU A 258 -48.51 -6.40 3.13
C GLU A 258 -48.64 -7.62 2.18
N VAL A 259 -47.98 -8.71 2.64
CA VAL A 259 -48.44 -10.14 2.72
C VAL A 259 -48.37 -10.95 1.39
N GLU A 260 -47.91 -12.21 1.27
CA GLU A 260 -47.83 -13.39 2.16
C GLU A 260 -46.78 -14.43 1.69
N THR A 261 -46.56 -15.42 2.56
CA THR A 261 -45.67 -16.59 2.57
C THR A 261 -45.83 -17.65 1.46
N SER A 262 -44.76 -18.43 1.17
CA SER A 262 -44.79 -19.91 1.23
C SER A 262 -43.40 -20.55 1.07
N LYS A 263 -43.25 -21.72 1.72
CA LYS A 263 -42.04 -22.56 1.90
C LYS A 263 -41.89 -23.57 0.75
N THR A 264 -40.66 -24.05 0.46
CA THR A 264 -40.23 -25.48 0.45
C THR A 264 -38.84 -25.68 -0.20
N ASP A 265 -37.93 -26.38 0.51
CA ASP A 265 -36.76 -27.14 0.01
C ASP A 265 -37.20 -28.60 -0.33
N PRO A 266 -36.34 -29.59 -0.71
CA PRO A 266 -34.90 -29.64 -1.06
C PRO A 266 -34.56 -30.51 -2.32
N GLU A 267 -33.24 -30.78 -2.51
CA GLU A 267 -32.54 -31.92 -3.18
C GLU A 267 -31.71 -31.53 -4.42
N LYS A 268 -30.38 -31.44 -4.30
CA LYS A 268 -29.32 -32.47 -4.46
C LYS A 268 -29.08 -32.89 -5.92
N GLU A 269 -27.90 -32.55 -6.46
CA GLU A 269 -27.00 -33.51 -7.15
C GLU A 269 -25.64 -32.87 -7.51
N GLU A 270 -24.71 -33.75 -7.85
CA GLU A 270 -23.27 -33.76 -7.61
C GLU A 270 -22.36 -33.16 -8.70
N ASN A 271 -21.23 -32.62 -8.25
CA ASN A 271 -19.85 -32.87 -8.70
C ASN A 271 -19.39 -32.41 -10.12
N CYS A 272 -18.41 -31.48 -10.16
CA CYS A 272 -17.21 -31.61 -11.01
C CYS A 272 -16.10 -30.66 -10.53
N GLY A 273 -14.93 -31.22 -10.24
CA GLY A 273 -13.79 -30.54 -9.64
C GLY A 273 -13.03 -29.61 -10.58
N SER A 274 -12.60 -28.47 -10.04
CA SER A 274 -11.48 -27.68 -10.55
C SER A 274 -10.69 -27.17 -9.35
N SER A 275 -9.44 -27.59 -9.26
CA SER A 275 -8.54 -27.29 -8.15
C SER A 275 -8.08 -25.82 -8.19
N THR A 276 -8.68 -24.97 -7.36
CA THR A 276 -8.15 -23.64 -7.03
C THR A 276 -7.23 -23.76 -5.82
N VAL A 277 -5.94 -23.55 -6.02
CA VAL A 277 -4.95 -23.44 -4.93
C VAL A 277 -5.10 -22.04 -4.33
N VAL A 278 -5.92 -21.92 -3.29
CA VAL A 278 -6.00 -20.74 -2.42
C VAL A 278 -6.21 -21.22 -0.99
N ASP A 279 -5.14 -21.47 -0.25
CA ASP A 279 -5.18 -21.51 1.21
C ASP A 279 -3.84 -21.07 1.80
N ASP A 280 -3.94 -20.25 2.85
CA ASP A 280 -2.94 -19.89 3.89
C ASP A 280 -3.11 -18.46 4.44
N LEU A 281 -4.32 -17.88 4.38
CA LEU A 281 -4.67 -16.73 5.21
C LEU A 281 -6.12 -16.87 5.67
N ASP A 282 -6.32 -17.53 6.79
CA ASP A 282 -7.57 -17.49 7.55
C ASP A 282 -7.79 -16.04 8.02
N GLY A 283 -8.70 -15.35 7.34
CA GLY A 283 -9.16 -14.02 7.74
C GLY A 283 -10.44 -14.17 8.57
N GLU A 284 -10.41 -13.73 9.82
CA GLU A 284 -11.62 -13.54 10.61
C GLU A 284 -12.40 -12.32 10.11
N ILE A 285 -13.73 -12.45 10.03
CA ILE A 285 -14.67 -11.33 9.89
C ILE A 285 -14.78 -10.68 11.28
N ILE A 286 -14.19 -9.51 11.48
CA ILE A 286 -14.18 -8.83 12.79
C ILE A 286 -15.10 -7.61 12.79
N LYS A 287 -15.91 -7.53 13.85
CA LYS A 287 -16.78 -6.41 14.24
C LYS A 287 -15.95 -5.20 14.68
N GLU A 288 -16.42 -4.01 14.31
CA GLU A 288 -15.80 -2.72 14.61
C GLU A 288 -15.97 -2.35 16.08
N ASP A 289 -14.86 -2.30 16.82
CA ASP A 289 -14.77 -1.56 18.09
C ASP A 289 -13.62 -0.54 17.96
N TYR A 290 -13.96 0.69 17.57
CA TYR A 290 -13.02 1.80 17.53
C TYR A 290 -12.91 2.44 18.92
N LEU A 291 -11.76 2.28 19.57
CA LEU A 291 -11.40 3.06 20.75
C LEU A 291 -10.83 4.42 20.32
N PRO A 292 -11.41 5.56 20.75
CA PRO A 292 -10.81 6.86 20.52
C PRO A 292 -9.47 6.96 21.24
N LEU A 293 -8.54 7.75 20.68
CA LEU A 293 -7.21 8.11 21.21
C LEU A 293 -7.19 8.11 22.76
N THR A 294 -6.86 6.98 23.36
CA THR A 294 -6.78 6.84 24.81
C THR A 294 -5.33 6.99 25.24
N ARG A 295 -5.13 8.00 26.09
CA ARG A 295 -4.03 8.26 27.03
C ARG A 295 -2.72 7.49 26.80
N LEU A 296 -1.64 8.26 26.58
CA LEU A 296 -0.26 7.79 26.73
C LEU A 296 -0.15 6.95 28.01
N PRO A 297 0.20 5.65 27.92
CA PRO A 297 0.60 4.89 29.08
C PRO A 297 1.82 5.59 29.69
N ASP A 298 1.91 5.66 31.02
CA ASP A 298 3.04 6.19 31.79
C ASP A 298 4.34 5.39 31.51
N GLY A 299 4.95 5.60 30.34
CA GLY A 299 6.11 4.88 29.85
C GLY A 299 6.83 5.69 28.79
N LYS A 300 8.17 5.66 28.82
CA LYS A 300 9.00 6.29 27.78
C LYS A 300 8.58 5.77 26.42
N LEU A 301 8.23 6.68 25.50
CA LEU A 301 8.00 6.35 24.09
C LEU A 301 9.23 5.64 23.55
N ASN A 302 9.02 4.54 22.83
CA ASN A 302 10.10 3.94 22.06
C ASN A 302 10.44 4.82 20.85
N ASP A 303 11.63 4.62 20.26
CA ASP A 303 12.13 5.46 19.17
C ASP A 303 11.19 5.51 17.96
N TRP A 304 10.48 4.41 17.67
CA TRP A 304 9.51 4.35 16.58
C TRP A 304 8.25 5.19 16.89
N GLU A 305 7.70 5.10 18.10
CA GLU A 305 6.55 5.92 18.53
C GLU A 305 6.90 7.40 18.55
N ALA A 306 8.08 7.76 19.09
CA ALA A 306 8.56 9.14 19.08
C ALA A 306 8.69 9.70 17.66
N ARG A 307 9.24 8.90 16.73
CA ARG A 307 9.33 9.27 15.32
C ARG A 307 7.95 9.43 14.67
N ARG A 308 7.01 8.53 14.95
CA ARG A 308 5.64 8.55 14.42
C ARG A 308 4.93 9.85 14.78
N TYR A 309 5.03 10.30 16.03
CA TYR A 309 4.52 11.61 16.44
C TYR A 309 5.17 12.74 15.66
N GLY A 310 6.49 12.67 15.42
CA GLY A 310 7.22 13.64 14.60
C GLY A 310 6.74 13.71 13.14
N SER A 311 6.55 12.57 12.46
CA SER A 311 6.04 12.55 11.09
C SER A 311 4.60 13.06 10.98
N MET A 312 3.76 12.75 11.98
CA MET A 312 2.39 13.27 12.06
C MET A 312 2.37 14.79 12.27
N ALA A 313 3.23 15.31 13.15
CA ALA A 313 3.36 16.75 13.39
C ALA A 313 3.86 17.50 12.15
N ALA A 314 4.88 16.97 11.45
CA ALA A 314 5.40 17.56 10.22
C ALA A 314 4.31 17.73 9.15
N ARG A 315 3.42 16.74 9.02
CA ARG A 315 2.27 16.82 8.11
C ARG A 315 1.25 17.88 8.53
N LEU A 316 0.82 17.87 9.79
CA LEU A 316 -0.16 18.83 10.29
C LEU A 316 0.32 20.28 10.10
N LEU A 317 1.63 20.53 10.21
CA LEU A 317 2.21 21.83 9.93
C LEU A 317 2.14 22.24 8.45
N GLN A 318 2.13 21.28 7.50
CA GLN A 318 1.93 21.57 6.08
C GLN A 318 0.47 21.86 5.74
N ASP A 319 -0.48 21.27 6.47
CA ASP A 319 -1.92 21.50 6.29
C ASP A 319 -2.39 22.84 6.90
N ILE A 320 -1.58 23.47 7.76
CA ILE A 320 -1.85 24.83 8.29
C ILE A 320 -1.48 25.87 7.23
N LYS A 321 -2.49 26.38 6.53
CA LYS A 321 -2.38 27.66 5.82
C LYS A 321 -2.30 28.77 6.86
N ILE A 322 -1.11 29.34 7.06
CA ILE A 322 -0.97 30.62 7.76
C ILE A 322 -1.46 31.69 6.77
N THR A 323 -2.72 32.07 6.88
CA THR A 323 -3.30 33.29 6.28
C THR A 323 -3.41 34.38 7.33
#